data_AF-A0A2A2QZW8-F1
#
_entry.id   AF-A0A2A2QZW8-F1
#
_cell.length_a   1.000
_cell.length_b   1.000
_cell.length_c   1.000
_cell.angle_alpha   90.00
_cell.angle_beta   90.00
_cell.angle_gamma   90.00
#
_symmetry.space_group_name_H-M   'P 1'
#
loop_
_entity.id
_entity.type
_entity.pdbx_description
1 polymer ?
#
loop_
_entity_poly.entity_id
_entity_poly.type
_entity_poly.pdbx_seq_one_letter_code
_entity_poly.pdbx_strand_id
1 'polypeptide(L)'
;MISANSNPVFSQEEPLSLSNKEAVVRVVKGPVNSYYTYSHSNAFLPDGHTFVAAQREGAKTRFIAIDPTKNTQTPVGEVENIRMFYSISSNGLLVFITNDMKLELLDITKPGTPPKVVAQALESWRYSQSPDISADGRQITVDRHEYTARRHIISVYNVETGKERIVTEKSWLANHACFFPTDNDWIMFVHSGNNLQEIKDSQIEGRIWAWNEEKYPAGKMIFTQKDESRVLSTTHPIPMYHKRSILFVMDPESIGMSPGLYEVNTEGEYRCVSPSDYDLHCNISRDGRLAVVDTRKIVNEPSIAHPKTSSRISDIVLVNMANGKRLFLYRSTMKSHPYHVHPHISPDGRWIVFTDFDEKRAMALELNPEAIRKLLE
;
A
#
# COMPACT_ATOMS: atom_id res chain seq x y z
N MET A 1 -16.19 -8.00 -50.40
CA MET A 1 -14.93 -7.24 -50.24
C MET A 1 -14.88 -6.75 -48.81
N ILE A 2 -14.06 -7.39 -47.98
CA ILE A 2 -13.90 -7.07 -46.56
C ILE A 2 -12.79 -6.04 -46.47
N SER A 3 -13.10 -4.79 -46.10
CA SER A 3 -12.09 -3.76 -45.85
C SER A 3 -11.45 -4.00 -44.49
N ALA A 4 -10.17 -4.32 -44.51
CA ALA A 4 -9.32 -4.42 -43.34
C ALA A 4 -9.17 -3.03 -42.71
N ASN A 5 -9.71 -2.85 -41.50
CA ASN A 5 -9.34 -1.74 -40.63
C ASN A 5 -7.97 -2.08 -40.01
N SER A 6 -6.92 -1.49 -40.57
CA SER A 6 -5.60 -1.44 -39.95
C SER A 6 -5.69 -0.58 -38.70
N ASN A 7 -5.62 -1.21 -37.52
CA ASN A 7 -5.32 -0.50 -36.29
C ASN A 7 -3.95 0.18 -36.43
N PRO A 8 -3.78 1.44 -35.99
CA PRO A 8 -2.48 2.08 -36.05
C PRO A 8 -1.53 1.32 -35.11
N VAL A 9 -0.42 0.88 -35.70
CA VAL A 9 0.77 0.44 -34.99
C VAL A 9 1.26 1.65 -34.21
N PHE A 10 1.12 1.63 -32.88
CA PHE A 10 1.78 2.60 -32.01
C PHE A 10 3.28 2.47 -32.25
N SER A 11 3.83 3.48 -32.90
CA SER A 11 5.27 3.68 -33.05
C SER A 11 5.93 3.69 -31.67
N GLN A 12 7.17 3.20 -31.62
CA GLN A 12 8.04 3.29 -30.46
C GLN A 12 8.23 4.76 -30.08
N GLU A 13 7.35 5.29 -29.23
CA GLU A 13 7.57 6.54 -28.51
C GLU A 13 8.67 6.31 -27.48
N GLU A 14 9.52 7.32 -27.29
CA GLU A 14 10.55 7.35 -26.24
C GLU A 14 9.97 6.93 -24.88
N PRO A 15 10.76 6.33 -23.97
CA PRO A 15 10.26 5.96 -22.66
C PRO A 15 9.65 7.18 -21.97
N LEU A 16 8.34 7.13 -21.70
CA LEU A 16 7.50 8.18 -21.12
C LEU A 16 7.92 8.65 -19.71
N SER A 17 9.03 8.13 -19.16
CA SER A 17 9.48 8.45 -17.81
C SER A 17 10.17 9.81 -17.75
N LEU A 18 9.37 10.82 -17.39
CA LEU A 18 9.81 12.17 -17.09
C LEU A 18 10.09 12.29 -15.58
N SER A 19 11.35 12.59 -15.22
CA SER A 19 11.71 12.97 -13.85
C SER A 19 11.80 14.49 -13.71
N ASN A 20 11.34 15.02 -12.56
CA ASN A 20 11.58 16.40 -12.18
C ASN A 20 13.04 16.55 -11.72
N LYS A 21 13.91 17.05 -12.60
CA LYS A 21 15.35 17.19 -12.35
C LYS A 21 15.70 18.14 -11.19
N GLU A 22 14.78 19.01 -10.78
CA GLU A 22 15.00 19.88 -9.61
C GLU A 22 14.71 19.15 -8.30
N ALA A 23 13.77 18.20 -8.31
CA ALA A 23 13.30 17.49 -7.12
C ALA A 23 13.94 16.11 -6.92
N VAL A 24 14.43 15.48 -7.99
CA VAL A 24 15.00 14.13 -8.00
C VAL A 24 16.46 14.20 -8.44
N VAL A 25 17.37 13.79 -7.55
CA VAL A 25 18.82 13.77 -7.79
C VAL A 25 19.18 12.67 -8.77
N ARG A 26 18.66 11.45 -8.54
CA ARG A 26 18.88 10.29 -9.41
C ARG A 26 17.81 9.23 -9.20
N VAL A 27 17.77 8.29 -10.14
CA VAL A 27 16.88 7.13 -10.13
C VAL A 27 17.73 5.86 -10.05
N VAL A 28 17.46 5.02 -9.06
CA VAL A 28 18.08 3.69 -8.91
C VAL A 28 17.10 2.63 -9.36
N LYS A 29 17.55 1.73 -10.23
CA LYS A 29 16.74 0.65 -10.81
C LYS A 29 17.06 -0.68 -10.11
N GLY A 30 16.04 -1.34 -9.57
CA GLY A 30 16.14 -2.71 -9.09
C GLY A 30 16.28 -3.74 -10.23
N PRO A 31 16.33 -5.04 -9.90
CA PRO A 31 16.38 -6.14 -10.86
C PRO A 31 15.18 -6.17 -11.81
N VAL A 32 15.35 -6.66 -13.04
CA VAL A 32 14.23 -6.90 -13.98
C VAL A 32 13.23 -7.87 -13.37
N ASN A 33 11.93 -7.66 -13.66
CA ASN A 33 10.81 -8.45 -13.15
C ASN A 33 10.73 -8.42 -11.62
N SER A 34 11.15 -7.30 -11.02
CA SER A 34 10.95 -7.03 -9.60
C SER A 34 9.79 -6.07 -9.38
N TYR A 35 9.16 -6.20 -8.22
CA TYR A 35 8.10 -5.32 -7.75
C TYR A 35 8.28 -5.05 -6.25
N TYR A 36 7.79 -3.91 -5.82
CA TYR A 36 7.75 -3.52 -4.42
C TYR A 36 6.42 -3.93 -3.77
N THR A 37 6.35 -3.88 -2.44
CA THR A 37 5.16 -4.35 -1.70
C THR A 37 3.94 -3.42 -1.84
N TYR A 38 2.84 -3.77 -1.18
CA TYR A 38 1.60 -2.99 -1.16
C TYR A 38 1.70 -1.77 -0.22
N SER A 39 0.87 -0.75 -0.46
CA SER A 39 0.99 0.58 0.17
C SER A 39 1.00 0.62 1.71
N HIS A 40 0.33 -0.31 2.40
CA HIS A 40 0.35 -0.39 3.87
C HIS A 40 1.51 -1.23 4.41
N SER A 41 2.08 -2.13 3.60
CA SER A 41 3.08 -3.09 4.06
C SER A 41 4.46 -2.42 4.18
N ASN A 42 5.26 -2.85 5.16
CA ASN A 42 6.64 -2.39 5.27
C ASN A 42 7.56 -3.34 4.48
N ALA A 43 8.50 -2.81 3.71
CA ALA A 43 9.56 -3.62 3.10
C ALA A 43 10.94 -2.95 3.20
N PHE A 44 11.12 -2.06 4.18
CA PHE A 44 12.42 -1.46 4.51
C PHE A 44 13.13 -2.26 5.60
N LEU A 45 14.46 -2.34 5.47
CA LEU A 45 15.35 -2.87 6.49
C LEU A 45 15.66 -1.82 7.57
N PRO A 46 16.28 -2.22 8.70
CA PRO A 46 16.48 -1.33 9.85
C PRO A 46 17.44 -0.18 9.62
N ASP A 47 18.26 -0.24 8.56
CA ASP A 47 19.15 0.85 8.15
C ASP A 47 18.42 2.05 7.55
N GLY A 48 17.10 1.93 7.33
CA GLY A 48 16.20 3.00 6.94
C GLY A 48 16.27 3.42 5.48
N HIS A 49 17.07 2.76 4.65
CA HIS A 49 17.21 3.08 3.22
C HIS A 49 17.23 1.84 2.32
N THR A 50 17.69 0.69 2.82
CA THR A 50 17.63 -0.56 2.08
C THR A 50 16.20 -1.07 2.06
N PHE A 51 15.72 -1.41 0.88
CA PHE A 51 14.37 -1.96 0.68
C PHE A 51 14.43 -3.33 0.03
N VAL A 52 13.44 -4.16 0.31
CA VAL A 52 13.35 -5.52 -0.24
C VAL A 52 12.29 -5.55 -1.33
N ALA A 53 12.70 -5.92 -2.54
CA ALA A 53 11.80 -6.18 -3.66
C ALA A 53 11.62 -7.69 -3.87
N ALA A 54 10.44 -8.08 -4.34
CA ALA A 54 10.15 -9.43 -4.80
C ALA A 54 10.42 -9.52 -6.30
N GLN A 55 11.16 -10.55 -6.74
CA GLN A 55 11.44 -10.86 -8.14
C GLN A 55 10.84 -12.20 -8.50
N ARG A 56 9.92 -12.21 -9.48
CA ARG A 56 9.16 -13.42 -9.83
C ARG A 56 9.80 -14.16 -11.00
N GLU A 57 10.03 -15.45 -10.81
CA GLU A 57 10.55 -16.39 -11.81
C GLU A 57 9.68 -17.65 -11.83
N GLY A 58 8.61 -17.61 -12.62
CA GLY A 58 7.62 -18.69 -12.65
C GLY A 58 6.86 -18.80 -11.32
N ALA A 59 6.98 -19.96 -10.67
CA ALA A 59 6.42 -20.23 -9.34
C ALA A 59 7.31 -19.74 -8.20
N LYS A 60 8.59 -19.44 -8.48
CA LYS A 60 9.55 -18.97 -7.50
C LYS A 60 9.50 -17.45 -7.37
N THR A 61 9.69 -16.98 -6.16
CA THR A 61 9.88 -15.57 -5.86
C THR A 61 11.14 -15.41 -5.04
N ARG A 62 12.09 -14.66 -5.56
CA ARG A 62 13.29 -14.25 -4.83
C ARG A 62 13.05 -12.89 -4.18
N PHE A 63 13.52 -12.75 -2.96
CA PHE A 63 13.57 -11.47 -2.27
C PHE A 63 14.98 -10.91 -2.38
N ILE A 64 15.06 -9.64 -2.80
CA ILE A 64 16.32 -8.96 -3.08
C ILE A 64 16.35 -7.68 -2.26
N ALA A 65 17.31 -7.56 -1.36
CA ALA A 65 17.62 -6.32 -0.68
C ALA A 65 18.38 -5.40 -1.63
N ILE A 66 17.89 -4.18 -1.79
CA ILE A 66 18.44 -3.16 -2.68
C ILE A 66 18.84 -1.97 -1.82
N ASP A 67 20.14 -1.69 -1.76
CA ASP A 67 20.69 -0.49 -1.13
C ASP A 67 20.90 0.57 -2.23
N PRO A 68 20.02 1.58 -2.32
CA PRO A 68 20.12 2.59 -3.38
C PRO A 68 21.26 3.58 -3.12
N THR A 69 21.80 3.65 -1.90
CA THR A 69 22.93 4.53 -1.58
C THR A 69 24.22 4.00 -2.21
N LYS A 70 24.44 2.68 -2.08
CA LYS A 70 25.62 1.97 -2.62
C LYS A 70 25.39 1.36 -4.00
N ASN A 71 24.15 1.36 -4.49
CA ASN A 71 23.73 0.68 -5.71
C ASN A 71 24.07 -0.83 -5.69
N THR A 72 23.85 -1.46 -4.53
CA THR A 72 24.09 -2.91 -4.33
C THR A 72 22.78 -3.68 -4.24
N GLN A 73 22.77 -4.91 -4.74
CA GLN A 73 21.60 -5.78 -4.76
C GLN A 73 22.01 -7.16 -4.24
N THR A 74 21.36 -7.62 -3.17
CA THR A 74 21.73 -8.85 -2.46
C THR A 74 20.50 -9.75 -2.32
N PRO A 75 20.50 -10.97 -2.86
CA PRO A 75 19.44 -11.94 -2.57
C PRO A 75 19.40 -12.25 -1.08
N VAL A 76 18.22 -12.15 -0.48
CA VAL A 76 18.01 -12.40 0.96
C VAL A 76 17.10 -13.60 1.25
N GLY A 77 16.44 -14.14 0.22
CA GLY A 77 15.77 -15.43 0.30
C GLY A 77 14.99 -15.77 -0.96
N GLU A 78 14.46 -16.99 -1.00
CA GLU A 78 13.65 -17.51 -2.11
C GLU A 78 12.52 -18.36 -1.53
N VAL A 79 11.33 -18.22 -2.09
CA VAL A 79 10.13 -18.99 -1.71
C VAL A 79 9.37 -19.41 -2.96
N GLU A 80 8.57 -20.48 -2.84
CA GLU A 80 7.72 -20.97 -3.92
C GLU A 80 6.24 -20.68 -3.67
N ASN A 81 5.48 -20.51 -4.75
CA ASN A 81 4.02 -20.44 -4.72
C ASN A 81 3.47 -19.37 -3.78
N ILE A 82 4.20 -18.27 -3.61
CA ILE A 82 3.77 -17.13 -2.80
C ILE A 82 2.61 -16.39 -3.49
N ARG A 83 1.71 -15.86 -2.68
CA ARG A 83 0.84 -14.74 -3.07
C ARG A 83 1.67 -13.46 -3.09
N MET A 84 1.10 -12.41 -3.65
CA MET A 84 1.89 -11.27 -4.11
C MET A 84 2.44 -10.38 -3.00
N PHE A 85 1.69 -10.15 -1.93
CA PHE A 85 2.05 -9.19 -0.91
C PHE A 85 2.82 -9.82 0.25
N TYR A 86 3.66 -9.01 0.86
CA TYR A 86 4.53 -9.37 1.98
C TYR A 86 4.79 -8.15 2.84
N SER A 87 5.07 -8.34 4.12
CA SER A 87 5.48 -7.27 5.04
C SER A 87 6.72 -7.70 5.82
N ILE A 88 7.54 -6.75 6.23
CA ILE A 88 8.84 -6.97 6.88
C ILE A 88 8.87 -6.24 8.21
N SER A 89 9.27 -6.92 9.27
CA SER A 89 9.52 -6.32 10.57
C SER A 89 10.91 -5.66 10.65
N SER A 90 11.11 -4.82 11.66
CA SER A 90 12.40 -4.14 11.90
C SER A 90 13.51 -5.07 12.40
N ASN A 91 13.24 -6.37 12.58
CA ASN A 91 14.26 -7.38 12.85
C ASN A 91 14.49 -8.33 11.66
N GLY A 92 13.93 -8.02 10.49
CA GLY A 92 14.17 -8.78 9.25
C GLY A 92 13.39 -10.09 9.17
N LEU A 93 12.22 -10.17 9.80
CA LEU A 93 11.26 -11.23 9.50
C LEU A 93 10.30 -10.76 8.41
N LEU A 94 10.23 -11.54 7.33
CA LEU A 94 9.33 -11.30 6.20
C LEU A 94 8.14 -12.24 6.31
N VAL A 95 6.94 -11.69 6.44
CA VAL A 95 5.69 -12.44 6.43
C VAL A 95 5.06 -12.46 5.05
N PHE A 96 4.51 -13.61 4.67
CA PHE A 96 3.81 -13.79 3.41
C PHE A 96 2.77 -14.92 3.51
N ILE A 97 1.95 -15.03 2.48
CA ILE A 97 0.96 -16.11 2.34
C ILE A 97 1.26 -16.88 1.06
N THR A 98 1.18 -18.20 1.10
CA THR A 98 1.33 -19.08 -0.06
C THR A 98 -0.01 -19.41 -0.73
N ASN A 99 0.03 -19.96 -1.94
CA ASN A 99 -1.16 -20.36 -2.71
C ASN A 99 -1.92 -21.54 -2.06
N ASP A 100 -1.25 -22.36 -1.25
CA ASP A 100 -1.87 -23.39 -0.40
C ASP A 100 -2.36 -22.84 0.95
N MET A 101 -2.47 -21.51 1.08
CA MET A 101 -3.05 -20.81 2.23
C MET A 101 -2.29 -21.01 3.55
N LYS A 102 -0.96 -21.12 3.48
CA LYS A 102 -0.10 -21.02 4.67
C LYS A 102 0.28 -19.58 4.91
N LEU A 103 0.27 -19.20 6.18
CA LEU A 103 0.91 -17.99 6.68
C LEU A 103 2.32 -18.38 7.10
N GLU A 104 3.33 -17.82 6.43
CA GLU A 104 4.73 -18.20 6.62
C GLU A 104 5.62 -17.00 6.93
N LEU A 105 6.74 -17.30 7.57
CA LEU A 105 7.79 -16.35 7.92
C LEU A 105 9.13 -16.77 7.35
N LEU A 106 9.83 -15.84 6.72
CA LEU A 106 11.20 -15.99 6.29
C LEU A 106 12.10 -15.03 7.09
N ASP A 107 13.16 -15.56 7.70
CA ASP A 107 14.20 -14.74 8.32
C ASP A 107 15.21 -14.31 7.25
N ILE A 108 15.04 -13.11 6.72
CA ILE A 108 15.90 -12.57 5.65
C ILE A 108 17.27 -12.12 6.16
N THR A 109 17.50 -12.15 7.48
CA THR A 109 18.83 -11.93 8.07
C THR A 109 19.68 -13.20 8.08
N LYS A 110 19.07 -14.36 7.82
CA LYS A 110 19.74 -15.67 7.75
C LYS A 110 19.45 -16.38 6.42
N PRO A 111 20.05 -15.90 5.30
CA PRO A 111 19.83 -16.50 3.99
C PRO A 111 20.05 -18.02 3.97
N GLY A 112 19.16 -18.74 3.29
CA GLY A 112 19.17 -20.21 3.23
C GLY A 112 18.34 -20.89 4.32
N THR A 113 17.83 -20.16 5.32
CA THR A 113 16.86 -20.70 6.27
C THR A 113 15.51 -20.91 5.58
N PRO A 114 14.91 -22.11 5.65
CA PRO A 114 13.60 -22.34 5.06
C PRO A 114 12.52 -21.53 5.81
N PRO A 115 11.43 -21.13 5.13
CA PRO A 115 10.33 -20.46 5.81
C PRO A 115 9.72 -21.30 6.94
N LYS A 116 9.34 -20.64 8.03
CA LYS A 116 8.57 -21.22 9.14
C LYS A 116 7.08 -21.03 8.86
N VAL A 117 6.32 -22.13 8.85
CA VAL A 117 4.85 -22.05 8.86
C VAL A 117 4.38 -21.57 10.24
N VAL A 118 3.66 -20.45 10.26
CA VAL A 118 3.02 -19.91 11.47
C VAL A 118 1.63 -20.49 11.63
N ALA A 119 0.87 -20.55 10.53
CA ALA A 119 -0.49 -21.06 10.52
C ALA A 119 -0.89 -21.57 9.13
N GLN A 120 -1.91 -22.43 9.10
CA GLN A 120 -2.55 -22.95 7.90
C GLN A 120 -4.04 -22.63 7.98
N ALA A 121 -4.60 -22.07 6.92
CA ALA A 121 -6.04 -21.89 6.86
C ALA A 121 -6.75 -23.25 6.81
N LEU A 122 -7.84 -23.40 7.57
CA LEU A 122 -8.74 -24.57 7.48
C LEU A 122 -9.39 -24.62 6.09
N GLU A 123 -9.87 -25.79 5.66
CA GLU A 123 -10.32 -26.04 4.28
C GLU A 123 -11.40 -25.07 3.76
N SER A 124 -12.30 -24.57 4.62
CA SER A 124 -13.34 -23.60 4.24
C SER A 124 -12.86 -22.15 4.26
N TRP A 125 -11.72 -21.87 4.90
CA TRP A 125 -11.17 -20.53 5.09
C TRP A 125 -10.13 -20.20 4.05
N ARG A 126 -10.09 -18.93 3.64
CA ARG A 126 -9.05 -18.38 2.77
C ARG A 126 -8.48 -17.14 3.41
N TYR A 127 -7.16 -17.09 3.57
CA TYR A 127 -6.51 -15.82 3.91
C TYR A 127 -6.67 -14.84 2.75
N SER A 128 -6.67 -13.55 3.07
CA SER A 128 -6.48 -12.50 2.08
C SER A 128 -5.06 -12.52 1.54
N GLN A 129 -4.72 -11.55 0.68
CA GLN A 129 -3.39 -11.51 0.07
C GLN A 129 -2.38 -10.73 0.91
N SER A 130 -2.81 -9.95 1.90
CA SER A 130 -2.01 -8.90 2.54
C SER A 130 -1.86 -9.15 4.04
N PRO A 131 -0.95 -10.04 4.48
CA PRO A 131 -0.59 -10.12 5.88
C PRO A 131 0.25 -8.89 6.26
N ASP A 132 0.22 -8.53 7.54
CA ASP A 132 1.10 -7.52 8.11
C ASP A 132 1.79 -8.03 9.37
N ILE A 133 3.00 -7.54 9.64
CA ILE A 133 3.82 -7.95 10.78
C ILE A 133 4.16 -6.73 11.62
N SER A 134 4.06 -6.88 12.95
CA SER A 134 4.41 -5.82 13.88
C SER A 134 5.87 -5.41 13.71
N ALA A 135 6.17 -4.14 14.02
CA ALA A 135 7.52 -3.61 13.82
C ALA A 135 8.61 -4.39 14.58
N ASP A 136 8.27 -4.99 15.72
CA ASP A 136 9.15 -5.83 16.55
C ASP A 136 9.19 -7.31 16.12
N GLY A 137 8.40 -7.70 15.11
CA GLY A 137 8.33 -9.06 14.58
C GLY A 137 7.67 -10.08 15.51
N ARG A 138 6.94 -9.65 16.55
CA ARG A 138 6.32 -10.56 17.53
C ARG A 138 4.92 -10.99 17.15
N GLN A 139 4.23 -10.21 16.31
CA GLN A 139 2.84 -10.44 15.95
C GLN A 139 2.64 -10.33 14.44
N ILE A 140 1.75 -11.16 13.90
CA ILE A 140 1.27 -11.05 12.52
C ILE A 140 -0.23 -10.81 12.57
N THR A 141 -0.74 -9.84 11.82
CA THR A 141 -2.17 -9.72 11.57
C THR A 141 -2.49 -10.15 10.14
N VAL A 142 -3.62 -10.83 9.99
CA VAL A 142 -4.13 -11.28 8.70
C VAL A 142 -5.64 -11.40 8.79
N ASP A 143 -6.31 -11.10 7.70
CA ASP A 143 -7.73 -11.35 7.53
C ASP A 143 -7.99 -12.65 6.76
N ARG A 144 -9.07 -13.35 7.12
CA ARG A 144 -9.51 -14.57 6.46
C ARG A 144 -11.01 -14.59 6.25
N HIS A 145 -11.44 -15.31 5.23
CA HIS A 145 -12.82 -15.33 4.76
C HIS A 145 -13.33 -16.75 4.58
N GLU A 146 -14.56 -16.97 5.02
CA GLU A 146 -15.38 -18.13 4.69
C GLU A 146 -16.57 -17.64 3.86
N TYR A 147 -16.38 -17.58 2.54
CA TYR A 147 -17.32 -16.92 1.63
C TYR A 147 -18.72 -17.56 1.65
N THR A 148 -18.81 -18.88 1.79
CA THR A 148 -20.09 -19.61 1.85
C THR A 148 -20.91 -19.21 3.08
N ALA A 149 -20.25 -19.04 4.23
CA ALA A 149 -20.91 -18.63 5.47
C ALA A 149 -21.01 -17.10 5.63
N ARG A 150 -20.41 -16.32 4.72
CA ARG A 150 -20.27 -14.85 4.81
C ARG A 150 -19.65 -14.40 6.14
N ARG A 151 -18.62 -15.13 6.57
CA ARG A 151 -17.87 -14.84 7.80
C ARG A 151 -16.49 -14.32 7.47
N HIS A 152 -16.12 -13.22 8.08
CA HIS A 152 -14.83 -12.56 7.87
C HIS A 152 -14.19 -12.29 9.22
N ILE A 153 -12.98 -12.79 9.41
CA ILE A 153 -12.27 -12.70 10.68
C ILE A 153 -10.96 -11.95 10.47
N ILE A 154 -10.67 -11.03 11.38
CA ILE A 154 -9.35 -10.47 11.57
C ILE A 154 -8.68 -11.23 12.72
N SER A 155 -7.46 -11.71 12.49
CA SER A 155 -6.70 -12.47 13.48
C SER A 155 -5.35 -11.84 13.74
N VAL A 156 -4.82 -12.09 14.94
CA VAL A 156 -3.43 -11.84 15.30
C VAL A 156 -2.79 -13.16 15.72
N TYR A 157 -1.64 -13.47 15.14
CA TYR A 157 -0.83 -14.63 15.49
C TYR A 157 0.42 -14.18 16.26
N ASN A 158 0.71 -14.85 17.36
CA ASN A 158 2.02 -14.74 18.01
C ASN A 158 3.06 -15.52 17.20
N VAL A 159 4.14 -14.85 16.79
CA VAL A 159 5.15 -15.40 15.88
C VAL A 159 5.92 -16.59 16.48
N GLU A 160 6.19 -16.55 17.78
CA GLU A 160 6.96 -17.58 18.47
C GLU A 160 6.13 -18.86 18.60
N THR A 161 4.94 -18.74 19.18
CA THR A 161 4.07 -19.84 19.58
C THR A 161 3.10 -20.32 18.50
N GLY A 162 2.85 -19.51 17.46
CA GLY A 162 1.80 -19.76 16.47
C GLY A 162 0.37 -19.60 17.03
N LYS A 163 0.21 -19.17 18.29
CA LYS A 163 -1.11 -19.02 18.91
C LYS A 163 -1.89 -17.90 18.24
N GLU A 164 -3.10 -18.24 17.80
CA GLU A 164 -4.06 -17.30 17.24
C GLU A 164 -4.86 -16.60 18.34
N ARG A 165 -5.11 -15.30 18.14
CA ARG A 165 -6.14 -14.52 18.82
C ARG A 165 -7.07 -13.92 17.76
N ILE A 166 -8.36 -14.22 17.88
CA ILE A 166 -9.38 -13.58 17.05
C ILE A 166 -9.58 -12.15 17.56
N VAL A 167 -9.42 -11.19 16.66
CA VAL A 167 -9.52 -9.75 16.94
C VAL A 167 -10.98 -9.31 16.81
N THR A 168 -11.60 -9.63 15.68
CA THR A 168 -13.00 -9.35 15.41
C THR A 168 -13.55 -10.28 14.33
N GLU A 169 -14.85 -10.51 14.35
CA GLU A 169 -15.60 -11.22 13.31
C GLU A 169 -16.69 -10.31 12.76
N LYS A 170 -16.85 -10.30 11.44
CA LYS A 170 -17.83 -9.49 10.70
C LYS A 170 -18.62 -10.35 9.72
N SER A 171 -19.89 -9.97 9.53
CA SER A 171 -20.80 -10.52 8.51
C SER A 171 -20.60 -9.91 7.12
N TRP A 172 -19.61 -9.03 7.00
CA TRP A 172 -19.22 -8.30 5.80
C TRP A 172 -17.73 -8.43 5.58
N LEU A 173 -17.27 -8.18 4.35
CA LEU A 173 -15.89 -8.42 3.92
C LEU A 173 -14.91 -7.48 4.65
N ALA A 174 -14.48 -7.89 5.84
CA ALA A 174 -13.42 -7.24 6.60
C ALA A 174 -12.06 -7.70 6.10
N ASN A 175 -11.24 -6.78 5.61
CA ASN A 175 -9.90 -7.08 5.10
C ASN A 175 -8.90 -5.95 5.34
N HIS A 176 -7.72 -6.06 4.72
CA HIS A 176 -6.69 -5.01 4.74
C HIS A 176 -6.26 -4.70 6.19
N ALA A 177 -6.12 -5.76 6.99
CA ALA A 177 -5.71 -5.63 8.38
C ALA A 177 -4.23 -5.27 8.47
N CYS A 178 -3.91 -4.23 9.22
CA CYS A 178 -2.53 -3.85 9.49
C CYS A 178 -2.41 -3.16 10.85
N PHE A 179 -1.23 -3.31 11.47
CA PHE A 179 -0.95 -2.68 12.76
C PHE A 179 -0.77 -1.17 12.60
N PHE A 180 -1.07 -0.41 13.67
CA PHE A 180 -0.56 0.94 13.78
C PHE A 180 0.93 0.88 14.15
N PRO A 181 1.84 1.46 13.35
CA PRO A 181 3.28 1.34 13.60
C PRO A 181 3.74 1.96 14.94
N THR A 182 2.98 2.92 15.47
CA THR A 182 3.26 3.54 16.78
C THR A 182 2.75 2.72 17.97
N ASP A 183 1.81 1.82 17.74
CA ASP A 183 1.02 1.17 18.80
C ASP A 183 0.41 -0.13 18.24
N ASN A 184 1.12 -1.25 18.42
CA ASN A 184 0.70 -2.55 17.89
C ASN A 184 -0.57 -3.12 18.54
N ASP A 185 -1.08 -2.50 19.61
CA ASP A 185 -2.38 -2.86 20.21
C ASP A 185 -3.57 -2.27 19.43
N TRP A 186 -3.28 -1.46 18.42
CA TRP A 186 -4.25 -0.93 17.48
C TRP A 186 -4.10 -1.59 16.11
N ILE A 187 -5.24 -1.95 15.53
CA ILE A 187 -5.31 -2.55 14.20
C ILE A 187 -6.29 -1.73 13.35
N MET A 188 -5.83 -1.29 12.19
CA MET A 188 -6.72 -0.81 11.14
C MET A 188 -7.21 -2.01 10.35
N PHE A 189 -8.46 -1.98 9.93
CA PHE A 189 -8.99 -2.87 8.90
C PHE A 189 -10.06 -2.11 8.10
N VAL A 190 -10.51 -2.69 6.99
CA VAL A 190 -11.51 -2.05 6.13
C VAL A 190 -12.67 -2.95 5.80
N HIS A 191 -13.82 -2.34 5.53
CA HIS A 191 -14.91 -2.98 4.81
C HIS A 191 -14.63 -2.88 3.29
N SER A 192 -14.32 -4.01 2.66
CA SER A 192 -14.12 -4.11 1.21
C SER A 192 -15.39 -4.46 0.45
N GLY A 193 -15.45 -4.05 -0.82
CA GLY A 193 -16.70 -4.08 -1.61
C GLY A 193 -17.54 -2.84 -1.40
N ASN A 194 -16.90 -1.67 -1.48
CA ASN A 194 -17.55 -0.36 -1.35
C ASN A 194 -17.20 0.51 -2.57
N ASN A 195 -17.57 0.09 -3.78
CA ASN A 195 -17.75 1.06 -4.85
C ASN A 195 -18.92 2.00 -4.49
N LEU A 196 -19.03 3.15 -5.15
CA LEU A 196 -20.03 4.16 -4.79
C LEU A 196 -21.47 3.60 -4.76
N GLN A 197 -21.79 2.63 -5.62
CA GLN A 197 -23.10 1.96 -5.63
C GLN A 197 -23.28 1.08 -4.40
N GLU A 198 -22.28 0.27 -4.05
CA GLU A 198 -22.30 -0.56 -2.85
C GLU A 198 -22.43 0.29 -1.58
N ILE A 199 -21.78 1.45 -1.49
CA ILE A 199 -21.95 2.36 -0.35
C ILE A 199 -23.40 2.87 -0.24
N LYS A 200 -24.01 3.21 -1.38
CA LYS A 200 -25.42 3.66 -1.42
C LYS A 200 -26.39 2.57 -0.97
N ASP A 201 -26.10 1.31 -1.29
CA ASP A 201 -26.99 0.19 -1.00
C ASP A 201 -26.67 -0.51 0.34
N SER A 202 -25.45 -0.32 0.85
CA SER A 202 -24.93 -0.94 2.06
C SER A 202 -25.53 -0.33 3.32
N GLN A 203 -25.77 -1.20 4.31
CA GLN A 203 -26.08 -0.83 5.69
C GLN A 203 -24.82 -0.40 6.48
N ILE A 204 -23.63 -0.59 5.90
CA ILE A 204 -22.35 -0.22 6.51
C ILE A 204 -21.96 1.14 5.97
N GLU A 205 -21.99 2.13 6.85
CA GLU A 205 -21.87 3.55 6.53
C GLU A 205 -20.43 3.99 6.16
N GLY A 206 -19.44 3.11 6.29
CA GLY A 206 -18.04 3.47 6.06
C GLY A 206 -17.06 2.30 5.98
N ARG A 207 -15.96 2.57 5.29
CA ARG A 207 -14.88 1.65 4.94
C ARG A 207 -13.81 1.55 6.02
N ILE A 208 -13.49 2.63 6.73
CA ILE A 208 -12.29 2.71 7.58
C ILE A 208 -12.66 2.38 9.03
N TRP A 209 -12.07 1.30 9.55
CA TRP A 209 -12.31 0.81 10.89
C TRP A 209 -11.01 0.70 11.70
N ALA A 210 -11.11 0.90 13.00
CA ALA A 210 -10.03 0.67 13.95
C ALA A 210 -10.51 -0.29 15.05
N TRP A 211 -9.63 -1.20 15.47
CA TRP A 211 -9.83 -2.08 16.60
C TRP A 211 -8.79 -1.81 17.68
N ASN A 212 -9.22 -1.93 18.93
CA ASN A 212 -8.37 -1.98 20.12
C ASN A 212 -9.12 -2.77 21.19
N GLU A 213 -8.42 -3.63 21.93
CA GLU A 213 -9.04 -4.56 22.88
C GLU A 213 -9.87 -3.86 23.97
N GLU A 214 -9.33 -2.79 24.54
CA GLU A 214 -9.96 -2.09 25.65
C GLU A 214 -11.01 -1.08 25.15
N LYS A 215 -10.65 -0.29 24.15
CA LYS A 215 -11.45 0.86 23.72
C LYS A 215 -12.54 0.49 22.72
N TYR A 216 -12.21 -0.37 21.76
CA TYR A 216 -13.10 -0.76 20.65
C TYR A 216 -13.04 -2.28 20.40
N PRO A 217 -13.46 -3.12 21.37
CA PRO A 217 -13.31 -4.59 21.29
C PRO A 217 -14.03 -5.21 20.10
N ALA A 218 -15.11 -4.59 19.62
CA ALA A 218 -15.83 -5.01 18.42
C ALA A 218 -15.33 -4.32 17.13
N GLY A 219 -14.34 -3.43 17.22
CA GLY A 219 -13.95 -2.48 16.19
C GLY A 219 -14.95 -1.33 16.05
N LYS A 220 -14.45 -0.13 15.73
CA LYS A 220 -15.23 1.09 15.51
C LYS A 220 -14.97 1.62 14.11
N MET A 221 -16.03 2.02 13.40
CA MET A 221 -15.92 2.84 12.19
C MET A 221 -15.47 4.24 12.59
N ILE A 222 -14.34 4.69 12.05
CA ILE A 222 -13.77 5.99 12.42
C ILE A 222 -13.98 7.07 11.36
N PHE A 223 -14.52 6.70 10.20
CA PHE A 223 -14.88 7.65 9.15
C PHE A 223 -16.20 7.28 8.50
N THR A 224 -17.20 8.15 8.63
CA THR A 224 -18.52 7.99 8.01
C THR A 224 -18.47 8.45 6.56
N GLN A 225 -18.82 7.56 5.63
CA GLN A 225 -18.85 7.86 4.20
C GLN A 225 -20.23 8.20 3.66
N LYS A 226 -21.29 7.98 4.44
CA LYS A 226 -22.66 8.19 3.99
C LYS A 226 -23.50 8.85 5.07
N ASP A 227 -24.16 9.94 4.68
CA ASP A 227 -25.23 10.59 5.43
C ASP A 227 -26.32 11.09 4.45
N GLU A 228 -27.33 11.80 4.92
CA GLU A 228 -28.41 12.32 4.07
C GLU A 228 -27.93 13.27 2.95
N SER A 229 -26.77 13.89 3.13
CA SER A 229 -26.21 14.92 2.26
C SER A 229 -24.96 14.49 1.49
N ARG A 230 -24.36 13.33 1.85
CA ARG A 230 -23.04 12.92 1.35
C ARG A 230 -22.97 11.43 1.04
N VAL A 231 -22.24 11.11 -0.03
CA VAL A 231 -21.81 9.75 -0.36
C VAL A 231 -20.37 9.83 -0.83
N LEU A 232 -19.46 9.35 0.00
CA LEU A 232 -18.02 9.50 -0.15
C LEU A 232 -17.43 8.15 -0.54
N SER A 233 -16.54 8.13 -1.53
CA SER A 233 -15.78 6.94 -1.91
C SER A 233 -14.35 7.13 -1.43
N THR A 234 -13.83 6.18 -0.64
CA THR A 234 -12.49 6.25 -0.05
C THR A 234 -11.70 5.02 -0.40
N THR A 235 -10.40 5.19 -0.56
CA THR A 235 -9.50 4.10 -0.94
C THR A 235 -8.13 4.23 -0.28
N HIS A 236 -7.41 3.10 -0.30
CA HIS A 236 -6.02 2.96 0.15
C HIS A 236 -5.72 3.59 1.53
N PRO A 237 -6.52 3.32 2.59
CA PRO A 237 -6.19 3.78 3.92
C PRO A 237 -4.95 3.08 4.45
N ILE A 238 -4.09 3.82 5.14
CA ILE A 238 -2.88 3.32 5.79
C ILE A 238 -2.73 3.93 7.19
N PRO A 239 -2.27 3.17 8.20
CA PRO A 239 -1.88 3.74 9.48
C PRO A 239 -0.63 4.62 9.37
N MET A 240 -0.60 5.72 10.11
CA MET A 240 0.51 6.66 10.10
C MET A 240 1.61 6.24 11.08
N TYR A 241 2.86 6.52 10.72
CA TYR A 241 4.04 6.08 11.48
C TYR A 241 4.34 6.87 12.76
N HIS A 242 3.82 8.10 12.88
CA HIS A 242 4.17 9.04 13.97
C HIS A 242 3.02 9.30 14.94
N LYS A 243 1.81 8.82 14.64
CA LYS A 243 0.64 8.94 15.52
C LYS A 243 -0.47 7.96 15.13
N ARG A 244 -1.41 7.77 16.05
CA ARG A 244 -2.64 6.97 15.85
C ARG A 244 -3.64 7.68 14.95
N SER A 245 -3.33 7.72 13.67
CA SER A 245 -4.17 8.27 12.62
C SER A 245 -3.99 7.46 11.34
N ILE A 246 -4.94 7.59 10.44
CA ILE A 246 -4.98 6.91 9.16
C ILE A 246 -4.94 7.97 8.06
N LEU A 247 -4.04 7.78 7.10
CA LEU A 247 -4.00 8.54 5.87
C LEU A 247 -4.78 7.76 4.80
N PHE A 248 -5.61 8.43 4.00
CA PHE A 248 -6.39 7.79 2.95
C PHE A 248 -6.70 8.75 1.80
N VAL A 249 -7.14 8.20 0.67
CA VAL A 249 -7.55 8.97 -0.50
C VAL A 249 -9.07 9.01 -0.58
N MET A 250 -9.60 10.21 -0.78
CA MET A 250 -10.99 10.47 -1.13
C MET A 250 -11.10 10.54 -2.65
N ASP A 251 -11.94 9.67 -3.23
CA ASP A 251 -12.04 9.50 -4.68
C ASP A 251 -12.79 10.65 -5.36
N PRO A 252 -12.47 10.97 -6.63
CA PRO A 252 -13.10 12.06 -7.39
C PRO A 252 -14.63 11.94 -7.56
N GLU A 253 -15.17 10.73 -7.43
CA GLU A 253 -16.60 10.44 -7.49
C GLU A 253 -17.36 10.73 -6.19
N SER A 254 -16.66 11.14 -5.14
CA SER A 254 -17.25 11.49 -3.84
C SER A 254 -18.13 12.73 -3.94
N ILE A 255 -19.30 12.68 -3.29
CA ILE A 255 -20.30 13.75 -3.26
C ILE A 255 -20.32 14.39 -1.86
N GLY A 256 -20.11 15.70 -1.82
CA GLY A 256 -20.24 16.54 -0.63
C GLY A 256 -18.96 16.78 0.16
N MET A 257 -17.83 16.23 -0.29
CA MET A 257 -16.48 16.63 0.15
C MET A 257 -15.54 16.68 -1.06
N SER A 258 -14.51 17.53 -0.98
CA SER A 258 -13.47 17.57 -2.02
C SER A 258 -12.72 16.24 -2.09
N PRO A 259 -12.36 15.75 -3.29
CA PRO A 259 -11.47 14.60 -3.40
C PRO A 259 -10.04 15.00 -3.00
N GLY A 260 -9.20 13.99 -2.72
CA GLY A 260 -7.77 14.18 -2.43
C GLY A 260 -7.30 13.42 -1.20
N LEU A 261 -6.23 13.91 -0.58
CA LEU A 261 -5.58 13.25 0.55
C LEU A 261 -6.21 13.70 1.86
N TYR A 262 -6.60 12.74 2.69
CA TYR A 262 -7.24 12.96 3.98
C TYR A 262 -6.54 12.21 5.10
N GLU A 263 -6.70 12.76 6.29
CA GLU A 263 -6.25 12.16 7.55
C GLU A 263 -7.45 12.03 8.49
N VAL A 264 -7.56 10.90 9.19
CA VAL A 264 -8.54 10.68 10.27
C VAL A 264 -7.88 10.02 11.48
N ASN A 265 -8.16 10.51 12.69
CA ASN A 265 -7.67 9.91 13.92
C ASN A 265 -8.59 8.79 14.43
N THR A 266 -8.17 8.07 15.47
CA THR A 266 -8.95 6.97 16.06
C THR A 266 -10.25 7.41 16.72
N GLU A 267 -10.41 8.71 16.98
CA GLU A 267 -11.63 9.28 17.55
C GLU A 267 -12.67 9.64 16.48
N GLY A 268 -12.22 9.76 15.23
CA GLY A 268 -13.02 10.11 14.05
C GLY A 268 -12.90 11.57 13.64
N GLU A 269 -11.99 12.33 14.24
CA GLU A 269 -11.66 13.68 13.78
C GLU A 269 -10.83 13.58 12.50
N TYR A 270 -11.22 14.32 11.48
CA TYR A 270 -10.58 14.26 10.17
C TYR A 270 -10.29 15.65 9.60
N ARG A 271 -9.37 15.70 8.64
CA ARG A 271 -9.05 16.89 7.85
C ARG A 271 -8.69 16.54 6.42
N CYS A 272 -8.98 17.43 5.48
CA CYS A 272 -8.37 17.41 4.16
C CYS A 272 -6.93 17.91 4.28
N VAL A 273 -5.97 17.09 3.87
CA VAL A 273 -4.54 17.47 3.85
C VAL A 273 -4.24 18.21 2.57
N SER A 274 -4.68 17.68 1.43
CA SER A 274 -4.36 18.22 0.11
C SER A 274 -5.42 17.80 -0.91
N PRO A 275 -6.25 18.75 -1.41
CA PRO A 275 -7.31 18.42 -2.36
C PRO A 275 -6.74 18.02 -3.74
N SER A 276 -7.40 17.07 -4.41
CA SER A 276 -6.98 16.48 -5.68
C SER A 276 -8.10 15.67 -6.33
N ASP A 277 -8.25 15.77 -7.64
CA ASP A 277 -9.15 14.89 -8.40
C ASP A 277 -8.43 13.70 -9.06
N TYR A 278 -7.20 13.41 -8.65
CA TYR A 278 -6.37 12.40 -9.31
C TYR A 278 -5.59 11.47 -8.39
N ASP A 279 -5.66 11.61 -7.07
CA ASP A 279 -4.91 10.75 -6.16
C ASP A 279 -5.42 9.29 -6.26
N LEU A 280 -4.51 8.33 -6.10
CA LEU A 280 -4.83 6.91 -6.11
C LEU A 280 -4.38 6.25 -4.79
N HIS A 281 -3.12 5.90 -4.64
CA HIS A 281 -2.56 5.36 -3.39
C HIS A 281 -1.82 6.45 -2.63
N CYS A 282 -1.51 6.18 -1.35
CA CYS A 282 -0.72 7.07 -0.53
C CYS A 282 0.24 6.31 0.40
N ASN A 283 1.31 7.01 0.81
CA ASN A 283 2.19 6.63 1.90
C ASN A 283 2.66 7.88 2.68
N ILE A 284 3.28 7.69 3.84
CA ILE A 284 3.62 8.77 4.79
C ILE A 284 5.03 8.59 5.33
N SER A 285 5.75 9.69 5.55
CA SER A 285 7.08 9.68 6.16
C SER A 285 7.00 9.28 7.64
N ARG A 286 8.10 8.75 8.17
CA ARG A 286 8.18 8.30 9.58
C ARG A 286 7.96 9.43 10.57
N ASP A 287 8.36 10.65 10.22
CA ASP A 287 8.16 11.86 11.00
C ASP A 287 6.82 12.56 10.73
N GLY A 288 6.05 12.09 9.74
CA GLY A 288 4.74 12.64 9.42
C GLY A 288 4.71 13.96 8.66
N ARG A 289 5.85 14.50 8.26
CA ARG A 289 5.91 15.81 7.61
C ARG A 289 5.56 15.75 6.12
N LEU A 290 5.78 14.60 5.50
CA LEU A 290 5.57 14.38 4.07
C LEU A 290 4.67 13.17 3.86
N ALA A 291 3.75 13.28 2.90
CA ALA A 291 3.13 12.13 2.26
C ALA A 291 3.60 12.01 0.82
N VAL A 292 3.46 10.83 0.25
CA VAL A 292 3.64 10.59 -1.18
C VAL A 292 2.37 9.95 -1.72
N VAL A 293 1.95 10.37 -2.90
CA VAL A 293 0.81 9.80 -3.64
C VAL A 293 1.25 9.41 -5.04
N ASP A 294 0.64 8.37 -5.58
CA ASP A 294 0.59 8.15 -7.02
C ASP A 294 -0.78 8.54 -7.56
N THR A 295 -0.87 8.77 -8.87
CA THR A 295 -2.06 9.38 -9.47
C THR A 295 -2.74 8.48 -10.50
N ARG A 296 -4.04 8.72 -10.74
CA ARG A 296 -4.86 8.05 -11.76
C ARG A 296 -4.67 8.63 -13.17
N LYS A 297 -4.11 9.83 -13.27
CA LYS A 297 -3.85 10.59 -14.51
C LYS A 297 -2.63 11.48 -14.33
N ILE A 298 -2.17 12.09 -15.40
CA ILE A 298 -1.08 13.06 -15.34
C ILE A 298 -1.49 14.28 -14.50
N VAL A 299 -0.56 14.77 -13.68
CA VAL A 299 -0.73 16.00 -12.91
C VAL A 299 -0.94 17.19 -13.84
N ASN A 300 -1.90 18.04 -13.50
CA ASN A 300 -2.34 19.21 -14.29
C ASN A 300 -3.03 18.89 -15.63
N GLU A 301 -3.30 17.62 -15.95
CA GLU A 301 -4.22 17.32 -17.05
C GLU A 301 -5.64 17.77 -16.70
N PRO A 302 -6.36 18.41 -17.65
CA PRO A 302 -7.74 18.81 -17.46
C PRO A 302 -8.60 17.65 -16.94
N SER A 303 -9.51 17.95 -16.02
CA SER A 303 -10.45 16.95 -15.52
C SER A 303 -11.34 16.45 -16.65
N ILE A 304 -11.21 15.17 -17.02
CA ILE A 304 -12.15 14.52 -17.92
C ILE A 304 -13.29 13.99 -17.03
N ALA A 305 -14.53 14.29 -17.41
CA ALA A 305 -15.74 14.03 -16.62
C ALA A 305 -15.90 12.57 -16.10
N HIS A 306 -15.18 11.61 -16.69
CA HIS A 306 -15.12 10.23 -16.22
C HIS A 306 -13.72 9.64 -16.45
N PRO A 307 -12.80 9.66 -15.47
CA PRO A 307 -11.56 8.93 -15.60
C PRO A 307 -11.89 7.44 -15.44
N LYS A 308 -12.19 6.76 -16.56
CA LYS A 308 -11.91 5.33 -16.59
C LYS A 308 -10.43 5.21 -16.25
N THR A 309 -10.11 4.37 -15.26
CA THR A 309 -8.77 4.03 -14.76
C THR A 309 -7.86 3.39 -15.83
N SER A 310 -8.09 3.65 -17.11
CA SER A 310 -7.35 3.12 -18.25
C SER A 310 -6.07 3.88 -18.54
N SER A 311 -5.74 4.90 -17.77
CA SER A 311 -4.43 5.55 -17.84
C SER A 311 -3.38 4.57 -17.34
N ARG A 312 -2.53 4.12 -18.26
CA ARG A 312 -1.33 3.33 -17.95
C ARG A 312 -0.25 4.19 -17.28
N ILE A 313 -0.54 5.48 -17.04
CA ILE A 313 0.36 6.50 -16.50
C ILE A 313 -0.04 6.84 -15.08
N SER A 314 0.97 7.02 -14.23
CA SER A 314 0.80 7.44 -12.84
C SER A 314 1.95 8.36 -12.45
N ASP A 315 1.64 9.60 -12.10
CA ASP A 315 2.64 10.53 -11.60
C ASP A 315 2.84 10.28 -10.09
N ILE A 316 4.07 10.46 -9.61
CA ILE A 316 4.44 10.38 -8.19
C ILE A 316 4.61 11.80 -7.67
N VAL A 317 3.89 12.13 -6.59
CA VAL A 317 3.81 13.48 -6.03
C VAL A 317 4.07 13.45 -4.54
N LEU A 318 4.97 14.30 -4.07
CA LEU A 318 5.14 14.59 -2.63
C LEU A 318 4.14 15.64 -2.18
N VAL A 319 3.64 15.48 -0.96
CA VAL A 319 2.67 16.36 -0.32
C VAL A 319 3.21 16.79 1.04
N ASN A 320 3.26 18.10 1.29
CA ASN A 320 3.53 18.63 2.63
C ASN A 320 2.28 18.45 3.50
N MET A 321 2.42 17.70 4.60
CA MET A 321 1.30 17.36 5.47
C MET A 321 0.74 18.53 6.29
N ALA A 322 1.52 19.61 6.44
CA ALA A 322 1.12 20.79 7.19
C ALA A 322 0.25 21.75 6.37
N ASN A 323 0.57 21.96 5.10
CA ASN A 323 -0.07 22.99 4.27
C ASN A 323 -0.64 22.47 2.94
N GLY A 324 -0.48 21.18 2.64
CA GLY A 324 -1.02 20.56 1.43
C GLY A 324 -0.28 20.90 0.14
N LYS A 325 0.84 21.65 0.18
CA LYS A 325 1.66 21.93 -1.00
C LYS A 325 2.14 20.63 -1.65
N ARG A 326 2.26 20.65 -2.98
CA ARG A 326 2.57 19.48 -3.81
C ARG A 326 3.82 19.68 -4.63
N LEU A 327 4.58 18.61 -4.81
CA LEU A 327 5.76 18.58 -5.66
C LEU A 327 5.75 17.31 -6.51
N PHE A 328 5.60 17.49 -7.83
CA PHE A 328 5.75 16.40 -8.79
C PHE A 328 7.20 15.90 -8.81
N LEU A 329 7.39 14.58 -8.78
CA LEU A 329 8.70 13.94 -8.76
C LEU A 329 9.01 13.18 -10.05
N TYR A 330 8.09 12.32 -10.48
CA TYR A 330 8.37 11.32 -11.51
C TYR A 330 7.10 10.82 -12.17
N ARG A 331 7.14 10.56 -13.48
CA ARG A 331 6.09 9.89 -14.23
C ARG A 331 6.38 8.41 -14.35
N SER A 332 5.61 7.59 -13.66
CA SER A 332 5.66 6.14 -13.70
C SER A 332 4.58 5.59 -14.63
N THR A 333 4.66 4.29 -14.87
CA THR A 333 3.62 3.52 -15.55
C THR A 333 3.06 2.45 -14.63
N MET A 334 1.75 2.18 -14.76
CA MET A 334 1.03 1.22 -13.93
C MET A 334 0.28 0.18 -14.78
N LYS A 335 0.10 -0.99 -14.19
CA LYS A 335 -0.88 -2.02 -14.58
C LYS A 335 -1.42 -2.66 -13.32
N SER A 336 -2.40 -3.54 -13.41
CA SER A 336 -2.83 -4.43 -12.32
C SER A 336 -1.64 -5.02 -11.55
N HIS A 337 -1.86 -5.31 -10.26
CA HIS A 337 -0.84 -5.91 -9.41
C HIS A 337 -0.17 -7.13 -10.07
N PRO A 338 1.14 -7.33 -9.89
CA PRO A 338 2.02 -6.64 -8.92
C PRO A 338 2.56 -5.28 -9.37
N TYR A 339 2.22 -4.81 -10.57
CA TYR A 339 2.86 -3.63 -11.17
C TYR A 339 2.04 -2.33 -10.98
N HIS A 340 1.38 -2.19 -9.82
CA HIS A 340 0.89 -0.87 -9.37
C HIS A 340 2.06 -0.07 -8.80
N VAL A 341 2.00 1.27 -8.88
CA VAL A 341 3.11 2.12 -8.45
C VAL A 341 3.39 2.01 -6.96
N HIS A 342 2.38 2.19 -6.11
CA HIS A 342 2.48 2.13 -4.65
C HIS A 342 3.75 2.82 -4.12
N PRO A 343 3.83 4.15 -4.14
CA PRO A 343 5.02 4.84 -3.70
C PRO A 343 5.14 4.80 -2.17
N HIS A 344 6.35 4.59 -1.66
CA HIS A 344 6.68 4.63 -0.23
C HIS A 344 7.82 5.60 0.03
N ILE A 345 7.79 6.26 1.18
CA ILE A 345 8.91 7.07 1.67
C ILE A 345 9.82 6.18 2.51
N SER A 346 11.13 6.19 2.25
CA SER A 346 12.09 5.48 3.09
C SER A 346 12.09 6.01 4.52
N PRO A 347 12.42 5.17 5.52
CA PRO A 347 12.46 5.62 6.91
C PRO A 347 13.37 6.82 7.17
N ASP A 348 14.47 6.96 6.43
CA ASP A 348 15.37 8.12 6.50
C ASP A 348 14.84 9.38 5.75
N GLY A 349 13.70 9.28 5.07
CA GLY A 349 13.06 10.37 4.33
C GLY A 349 13.76 10.77 3.03
N ARG A 350 14.82 10.06 2.61
CA ARG A 350 15.65 10.43 1.45
C ARG A 350 15.18 9.83 0.13
N TRP A 351 14.42 8.74 0.18
CA TRP A 351 14.06 7.95 -1.00
C TRP A 351 12.56 7.79 -1.16
N ILE A 352 12.10 7.78 -2.42
CA ILE A 352 10.77 7.27 -2.79
C ILE A 352 10.93 5.95 -3.52
N VAL A 353 10.37 4.87 -2.96
CA VAL A 353 10.42 3.52 -3.54
C VAL A 353 9.07 3.17 -4.15
N PHE A 354 9.05 2.62 -5.36
CA PHE A 354 7.82 2.31 -6.09
C PHE A 354 8.06 1.21 -7.14
N THR A 355 7.01 0.71 -7.78
CA THR A 355 7.11 -0.18 -8.95
C THR A 355 6.77 0.56 -10.23
N ASP A 356 7.53 0.33 -11.30
CA ASP A 356 7.19 0.81 -12.64
C ASP A 356 6.89 -0.36 -13.58
N PHE A 357 5.77 -0.29 -14.28
CA PHE A 357 5.30 -1.40 -15.13
C PHE A 357 6.08 -1.56 -16.44
N ASP A 358 6.43 -0.47 -17.11
CA ASP A 358 7.17 -0.51 -18.38
C ASP A 358 8.62 -0.90 -18.13
N GLU A 359 9.22 -0.41 -17.05
CA GLU A 359 10.55 -0.84 -16.61
C GLU A 359 10.54 -2.26 -16.02
N LYS A 360 9.39 -2.72 -15.52
CA LYS A 360 9.18 -3.99 -14.78
C LYS A 360 10.12 -4.13 -13.60
N ARG A 361 10.26 -3.06 -12.81
CA ARG A 361 11.24 -2.98 -11.72
C ARG A 361 10.65 -2.26 -10.52
N ALA A 362 11.09 -2.68 -9.34
CA ALA A 362 11.12 -1.79 -8.18
C ALA A 362 12.20 -0.72 -8.42
N MET A 363 11.86 0.54 -8.16
CA MET A 363 12.70 1.71 -8.42
C MET A 363 12.79 2.57 -7.17
N ALA A 364 13.86 3.36 -7.04
CA ALA A 364 14.03 4.33 -5.98
C ALA A 364 14.43 5.70 -6.54
N LEU A 365 13.73 6.76 -6.13
CA LEU A 365 14.06 8.15 -6.43
C LEU A 365 14.83 8.74 -5.26
N GLU A 366 16.02 9.27 -5.51
CA GLU A 366 16.73 10.08 -4.50
C GLU A 366 16.17 11.50 -4.50
N LEU A 367 15.64 11.95 -3.37
CA LEU A 367 15.07 13.28 -3.22
C LEU A 367 16.17 14.33 -3.08
N ASN A 368 15.99 15.48 -3.75
CA ASN A 368 16.85 16.65 -3.58
C ASN A 368 16.51 17.37 -2.26
N PRO A 369 17.41 17.40 -1.26
CA PRO A 369 17.13 17.99 0.04
C PRO A 369 16.68 19.45 -0.03
N GLU A 370 17.19 20.22 -0.99
CA GLU A 370 16.84 21.64 -1.15
C GLU A 370 15.41 21.82 -1.66
N ALA A 371 14.97 20.97 -2.59
CA ALA A 371 13.59 20.98 -3.07
C ALA A 371 12.62 20.58 -1.94
N ILE A 372 13.01 19.60 -1.11
CA ILE A 372 12.23 19.18 0.06
C ILE A 372 12.15 20.29 1.11
N ARG A 373 13.25 20.98 1.39
CA ARG A 373 13.25 22.15 2.29
C ARG A 373 12.28 23.22 1.81
N LYS A 374 12.33 23.59 0.53
CA LYS A 374 11.39 24.57 -0.08
C LYS A 374 9.93 24.12 -0.05
N LEU A 375 9.66 22.81 -0.16
CA LEU A 375 8.31 22.27 -0.02
C LEU A 375 7.79 22.38 1.42
N LEU A 376 8.68 22.27 2.40
CA LEU A 376 8.36 22.29 3.83
C LEU A 376 8.21 23.70 4.41
N GLU A 377 8.86 24.69 3.80
CA GLU A 377 8.60 26.14 3.97
C GLU A 377 7.27 26.54 3.32
#